data_AF-A0A7S0ASK9-F1
#
_entry.id   AF-A0A7S0ASK9-F1
#
_cell.length_a   1.000
_cell.length_b   1.000
_cell.length_c   1.000
_cell.angle_alpha   90.00
_cell.angle_beta   90.00
_cell.angle_gamma   90.00
#
_symmetry.space_group_name_H-M   'P 1'
#
loop_
_entity.id
_entity.type
_entity.pdbx_description
1 polymer ?
#
loop_
_entity_poly.entity_id
_entity_poly.type
_entity_poly.pdbx_seq_one_letter_code
_entity_poly.pdbx_strand_id
1 'polypeptide(L)'
;GSRASRLASASSLPSYRRLSLENIDMGAFAIPPCGLEHDNGDGEESSSGSDNTPTPAKHTPPCSDQPPLERYLNIMIDGCQHFGVSEEYIEFLRNHESQPRPTAGEFYSFGEPPEGAPTYTLQEVEQCDGRDGRPLRITFCGRVLECSLDRNSQDWTEFVEIHEQVGHVGELYISKVAYDPKYGVPELLEDFTQEHANYLEDLMWRYMTFTGLPGVWQPVGCFEQTYRA
;
A
#
# COMPACT_ATOMS: atom_id res chain seq x y z
N GLY A 1 56.12 9.46 -6.95
CA GLY A 1 54.69 9.81 -6.93
C GLY A 1 53.88 8.56 -7.16
N SER A 2 53.24 8.05 -6.11
CA SER A 2 52.45 6.82 -6.15
C SER A 2 50.99 7.19 -5.92
N ARG A 3 50.13 6.94 -6.91
CA ARG A 3 48.68 7.14 -6.83
C ARG A 3 48.07 5.87 -6.25
N ALA A 4 47.70 5.93 -4.97
CA ALA A 4 46.95 4.88 -4.31
C ALA A 4 45.48 4.92 -4.75
N SER A 5 45.02 3.83 -5.35
CA SER A 5 43.63 3.49 -5.61
C SER A 5 42.88 3.29 -4.29
N ARG A 6 41.86 4.12 -4.02
CA ARG A 6 40.86 3.85 -2.98
C ARG A 6 39.74 3.03 -3.60
N LEU A 7 39.72 1.74 -3.29
CA LEU A 7 38.53 0.90 -3.45
C LEU A 7 37.54 1.30 -2.36
N ALA A 8 36.36 1.74 -2.77
CA ALA A 8 35.24 1.97 -1.87
C ALA A 8 34.80 0.62 -1.29
N SER A 9 34.77 0.55 0.04
CA SER A 9 34.21 -0.56 0.80
C SER A 9 32.72 -0.65 0.51
N ALA A 10 32.25 -1.76 -0.06
CA ALA A 10 30.84 -2.07 -0.12
C ALA A 10 30.32 -2.16 1.32
N SER A 11 29.52 -1.18 1.73
CA SER A 11 28.80 -1.19 3.00
C SER A 11 27.79 -2.33 2.95
N SER A 12 27.90 -3.27 3.89
CA SER A 12 26.85 -4.26 4.13
C SER A 12 25.56 -3.51 4.45
N LEU A 13 24.58 -3.57 3.55
CA LEU A 13 23.23 -3.09 3.85
C LEU A 13 22.72 -3.85 5.09
N PRO A 14 21.98 -3.18 5.99
CA PRO A 14 21.34 -3.85 7.12
C PRO A 14 20.57 -5.06 6.60
N SER A 15 20.79 -6.25 7.17
CA SER A 15 20.02 -7.42 6.80
C SER A 15 18.57 -7.14 7.17
N TYR A 16 17.72 -6.89 6.17
CA TYR A 16 16.28 -6.79 6.38
C TYR A 16 15.85 -8.02 7.17
N ARG A 17 15.28 -7.82 8.36
CA ARG A 17 14.65 -8.91 9.09
C ARG A 17 13.57 -9.45 8.16
N ARG A 18 13.64 -10.75 7.86
CA ARG A 18 12.59 -11.45 7.14
C ARG A 18 11.28 -11.21 7.90
N LEU A 19 10.38 -10.39 7.33
CA LEU A 19 9.08 -10.13 7.97
C LEU A 19 8.36 -11.48 8.10
N SER A 20 8.06 -11.90 9.32
CA SER A 20 7.17 -13.04 9.55
C SER A 20 5.75 -12.54 9.46
N LEU A 21 4.98 -13.10 8.51
CA LEU A 21 3.55 -12.80 8.35
C LEU A 21 2.70 -13.35 9.51
N GLU A 22 3.27 -14.19 10.37
CA GLU A 22 2.55 -14.90 11.44
C GLU A 22 1.94 -13.97 12.50
N ASN A 23 2.40 -12.71 12.59
CA ASN A 23 1.94 -11.75 13.59
C ASN A 23 1.17 -10.55 13.01
N ILE A 24 1.01 -10.47 11.68
CA ILE A 24 0.25 -9.39 11.05
C ILE A 24 -1.22 -9.81 11.01
N ASP A 25 -2.08 -9.05 11.70
CA ASP A 25 -3.53 -9.23 11.56
C ASP A 25 -3.96 -8.77 10.15
N MET A 26 -4.07 -9.73 9.24
CA MET A 26 -4.49 -9.51 7.86
C MET A 26 -5.96 -9.06 7.75
N GLY A 27 -6.76 -9.18 8.82
CA GLY A 27 -8.17 -8.81 8.83
C GLY A 27 -8.42 -7.32 8.59
N ALA A 28 -7.42 -6.47 8.85
CA ALA A 28 -7.54 -5.02 8.69
C ALA A 28 -7.46 -4.54 7.23
N PHE A 29 -6.89 -5.33 6.30
CA PHE A 29 -6.73 -4.97 4.89
C PHE A 29 -7.74 -5.70 3.99
N ALA A 30 -9.03 -5.55 4.27
CA ALA A 30 -10.03 -5.81 3.26
C ALA A 30 -9.88 -4.75 2.16
N ILE A 31 -9.27 -5.13 1.02
CA ILE A 31 -9.19 -4.25 -0.15
C ILE A 31 -10.65 -3.90 -0.52
N PRO A 32 -11.01 -2.60 -0.52
CA PRO A 32 -12.35 -2.22 -0.89
C PRO A 32 -12.69 -2.75 -2.29
N PRO A 33 -13.93 -3.19 -2.53
CA PRO A 33 -14.35 -3.55 -3.88
C PRO A 33 -14.03 -2.37 -4.81
N CYS A 34 -13.31 -2.63 -5.90
CA CYS A 34 -13.05 -1.63 -6.92
C CYS A 34 -14.40 -1.21 -7.51
N GLY A 35 -14.90 -0.08 -7.02
CA GLY A 35 -16.22 0.44 -7.34
C GLY A 35 -16.58 1.68 -6.51
N LEU A 36 -15.58 2.32 -5.88
CA LEU A 36 -15.76 3.68 -5.37
C LEU A 36 -15.82 4.61 -6.59
N GLU A 37 -16.96 4.61 -7.27
CA GLU A 37 -17.35 5.75 -8.09
C GLU A 37 -17.44 6.92 -7.10
N HIS A 38 -16.50 7.86 -7.20
CA HIS A 38 -16.63 9.13 -6.52
C HIS A 38 -17.85 9.82 -7.12
N ASP A 39 -18.99 9.66 -6.45
CA ASP A 39 -20.16 10.48 -6.67
C ASP A 39 -19.72 11.92 -6.39
N ASN A 40 -19.45 12.68 -7.46
CA ASN A 40 -19.11 14.10 -7.39
C ASN A 40 -20.40 14.84 -7.03
N GLY A 41 -20.83 14.68 -5.78
CA GLY A 41 -22.01 15.31 -5.23
C GLY A 41 -21.80 16.82 -5.12
N ASP A 42 -22.13 17.54 -6.19
CA ASP A 42 -22.44 18.96 -6.13
C ASP A 42 -23.76 19.14 -5.34
N GLY A 43 -23.72 19.62 -4.09
CA GLY A 43 -24.96 19.78 -3.32
C GLY A 43 -24.85 20.35 -1.91
N GLU A 44 -24.77 21.68 -1.85
CA GLU A 44 -25.31 22.64 -0.86
C GLU A 44 -25.46 22.30 0.64
N GLU A 45 -24.85 23.23 1.41
CA GLU A 45 -25.00 23.65 2.80
C GLU A 45 -26.33 23.44 3.59
N SER A 46 -26.11 23.36 4.91
CA SER A 46 -26.92 23.88 6.03
C SER A 46 -28.06 23.04 6.61
N SER A 47 -27.84 22.47 7.81
CA SER A 47 -28.66 22.79 9.01
C SER A 47 -28.10 22.13 10.28
N SER A 48 -28.01 22.93 11.35
CA SER A 48 -27.57 22.55 12.69
C SER A 48 -28.71 21.90 13.51
N GLY A 49 -28.53 20.64 13.90
CA GLY A 49 -29.38 19.97 14.89
C GLY A 49 -28.62 18.84 15.57
N SER A 50 -28.31 19.01 16.85
CA SER A 50 -27.60 18.00 17.66
C SER A 50 -28.58 16.95 18.17
N ASP A 51 -28.66 15.82 17.48
CA ASP A 51 -29.41 14.64 17.95
C ASP A 51 -28.46 13.44 18.04
N ASN A 52 -28.19 13.00 19.27
CA ASN A 52 -27.39 11.81 19.60
C ASN A 52 -28.20 10.54 19.31
N THR A 53 -28.49 10.28 18.03
CA THR A 53 -29.03 8.99 17.60
C THR A 53 -27.89 8.03 17.24
N PRO A 54 -27.98 6.74 17.62
CA PRO A 54 -26.99 5.74 17.25
C PRO A 54 -26.90 5.67 15.73
N THR A 55 -25.70 5.90 15.21
CA THR A 55 -25.41 5.95 13.78
C THR A 55 -25.92 4.67 13.12
N PRO A 56 -26.81 4.75 12.11
CA PRO A 56 -27.28 3.57 11.41
C PRO A 56 -26.10 2.81 10.84
N ALA A 57 -26.13 1.48 10.94
CA ALA A 57 -25.11 0.59 10.40
C ALA A 57 -24.78 1.02 8.97
N LYS A 58 -23.48 1.30 8.71
CA LYS A 58 -22.97 1.69 7.40
C LYS A 58 -23.57 0.74 6.36
N HIS A 59 -24.43 1.27 5.49
CA HIS A 59 -25.05 0.51 4.42
C HIS A 59 -23.93 -0.13 3.60
N THR A 60 -23.82 -1.47 3.68
CA THR A 60 -22.98 -2.21 2.73
C THR A 60 -23.53 -1.87 1.35
N PRO A 61 -22.72 -1.27 0.46
CA PRO A 61 -23.19 -0.96 -0.89
C PRO A 61 -23.73 -2.25 -1.52
N PRO A 62 -24.84 -2.17 -2.27
CA PRO A 62 -25.42 -3.33 -2.93
C PRO A 62 -24.31 -4.00 -3.73
N CYS A 63 -24.17 -5.32 -3.55
CA CYS A 63 -23.28 -6.13 -4.35
C CYS A 63 -23.66 -5.90 -5.81
N SER A 64 -22.88 -5.09 -6.52
CA SER A 64 -23.16 -4.78 -7.92
C SER A 64 -23.13 -6.08 -8.71
N ASP A 65 -24.08 -6.28 -9.62
CA ASP A 65 -24.14 -7.42 -10.56
C ASP A 65 -22.97 -7.45 -11.57
N GLN A 66 -21.84 -6.83 -11.24
CA GLN A 66 -20.65 -6.80 -12.07
C GLN A 66 -19.85 -8.11 -11.92
N PRO A 67 -19.17 -8.57 -12.99
CA PRO A 67 -18.27 -9.72 -12.90
C PRO A 67 -17.15 -9.47 -11.87
N PRO A 68 -16.49 -10.52 -11.35
CA PRO A 68 -15.37 -10.36 -10.44
C PRO A 68 -14.18 -9.66 -11.11
N LEU A 69 -13.31 -9.05 -10.30
CA LEU A 69 -12.05 -8.50 -10.79
C LEU A 69 -11.13 -9.62 -11.32
N GLU A 70 -10.42 -9.37 -12.41
CA GLU A 70 -9.43 -10.31 -12.96
C GLU A 70 -8.38 -10.73 -11.92
N ARG A 71 -7.96 -9.80 -11.03
CA ARG A 71 -7.06 -10.14 -9.91
C ARG A 71 -7.63 -11.23 -9.00
N TYR A 72 -8.93 -11.16 -8.68
CA TYR A 72 -9.58 -12.13 -7.82
C TYR A 72 -9.63 -13.51 -8.49
N LEU A 73 -9.97 -13.58 -9.78
CA LEU A 73 -9.91 -14.83 -10.53
C LEU A 73 -8.50 -15.41 -10.57
N ASN A 74 -7.47 -14.58 -10.81
CA ASN A 74 -6.09 -15.04 -10.84
C ASN A 74 -5.64 -15.61 -9.49
N ILE A 75 -6.05 -15.01 -8.37
CA ILE A 75 -5.77 -15.54 -7.02
C ILE A 75 -6.44 -16.90 -6.83
N MET A 76 -7.71 -17.04 -7.25
CA MET A 76 -8.40 -18.33 -7.17
C MET A 76 -7.76 -19.41 -8.04
N ILE A 77 -7.35 -19.05 -9.27
CA ILE A 77 -6.67 -19.97 -10.19
C ILE A 77 -5.34 -20.45 -9.59
N ASP A 78 -4.52 -19.53 -9.07
CA ASP A 78 -3.23 -19.84 -8.44
C ASP A 78 -3.42 -20.78 -7.24
N GLY A 79 -4.42 -20.50 -6.39
CA GLY A 79 -4.79 -21.38 -5.28
C GLY A 79 -5.28 -22.76 -5.75
N CYS A 80 -6.14 -22.82 -6.77
CA CYS A 80 -6.62 -24.08 -7.35
C CYS A 80 -5.48 -24.93 -7.89
N GLN A 81 -4.52 -24.31 -8.58
CA GLN A 81 -3.32 -24.98 -9.08
C GLN A 81 -2.46 -25.50 -7.93
N HIS A 82 -2.23 -24.69 -6.90
CA HIS A 82 -1.44 -25.07 -5.73
C HIS A 82 -1.98 -26.32 -5.02
N PHE A 83 -3.31 -26.41 -4.87
CA PHE A 83 -3.97 -27.52 -4.17
C PHE A 83 -4.39 -28.69 -5.08
N GLY A 84 -4.03 -28.65 -6.38
CA GLY A 84 -4.30 -29.75 -7.31
C GLY A 84 -5.78 -29.93 -7.65
N VAL A 85 -6.54 -28.83 -7.72
CA VAL A 85 -7.93 -28.84 -8.23
C VAL A 85 -7.93 -29.26 -9.70
N SER A 86 -9.05 -29.82 -10.19
CA SER A 86 -9.15 -30.32 -11.57
C SER A 86 -8.92 -29.21 -12.62
N GLU A 87 -8.22 -29.55 -13.70
CA GLU A 87 -7.96 -28.62 -14.80
C GLU A 87 -9.25 -28.12 -15.45
N GLU A 88 -10.31 -28.94 -15.47
CA GLU A 88 -11.64 -28.53 -15.95
C GLU A 88 -12.20 -27.34 -15.17
N TYR A 89 -12.02 -27.33 -13.84
CA TYR A 89 -12.49 -26.22 -13.01
C TYR A 89 -11.60 -24.98 -13.15
N ILE A 90 -10.29 -25.18 -13.29
CA ILE A 90 -9.35 -24.07 -13.56
C ILE A 90 -9.69 -23.42 -14.90
N GLU A 91 -10.00 -24.20 -15.93
CA GLU A 91 -10.40 -23.71 -17.24
C GLU A 91 -11.77 -23.01 -17.20
N PHE A 92 -12.70 -23.48 -16.36
CA PHE A 92 -13.93 -22.75 -16.07
C PHE A 92 -13.63 -21.35 -15.49
N LEU A 93 -12.71 -21.23 -14.54
CA LEU A 93 -12.32 -19.93 -13.96
C LEU A 93 -11.63 -19.02 -14.98
N ARG A 94 -10.75 -19.55 -15.83
CA ARG A 94 -10.05 -18.77 -16.88
C ARG A 94 -11.00 -18.18 -17.92
N ASN A 95 -12.10 -18.89 -18.21
CA ASN A 95 -13.11 -18.46 -19.19
C ASN A 95 -14.25 -17.66 -18.55
N HIS A 96 -14.23 -17.45 -17.23
CA HIS A 96 -15.23 -16.64 -16.55
C HIS A 96 -15.07 -15.17 -16.92
N GLU A 97 -16.18 -14.47 -17.14
CA GLU A 97 -16.14 -13.03 -17.41
C GLU A 97 -15.52 -12.29 -16.22
N SER A 98 -14.66 -11.31 -16.51
CA SER A 98 -13.93 -10.57 -15.48
C SER A 98 -13.79 -9.11 -15.84
N GLN A 99 -13.75 -8.25 -14.83
CA GLN A 99 -13.37 -6.86 -15.02
C GLN A 99 -11.84 -6.78 -15.20
N PRO A 100 -11.35 -6.12 -16.28
CA PRO A 100 -9.93 -6.03 -16.54
C PRO A 100 -9.20 -5.27 -15.43
N ARG A 101 -7.92 -5.59 -15.25
CA ARG A 101 -7.04 -4.82 -14.36
C ARG A 101 -6.92 -3.37 -14.82
N PRO A 102 -6.83 -2.41 -13.87
CA PRO A 102 -6.44 -1.04 -14.23
C PRO A 102 -5.04 -1.03 -14.86
N THR A 103 -4.88 -0.18 -15.86
CA THR A 103 -3.60 0.12 -16.49
C THR A 103 -2.78 1.08 -15.63
N ALA A 104 -1.47 1.15 -15.87
CA ALA A 104 -0.58 2.01 -15.09
C ALA A 104 -0.97 3.50 -15.10
N GLY A 105 -1.67 3.96 -16.14
CA GLY A 105 -2.17 5.35 -16.23
C GLY A 105 -3.44 5.61 -15.39
N GLU A 106 -4.07 4.58 -14.86
CA GLU A 106 -5.28 4.65 -14.02
C GLU A 106 -4.98 4.52 -12.52
N PHE A 107 -3.70 4.33 -12.16
CA PHE A 107 -3.26 4.23 -10.78
C PHE A 107 -3.29 5.58 -10.08
N TYR A 108 -3.87 5.63 -8.88
CA TYR A 108 -3.79 6.79 -8.01
C TYR A 108 -2.41 6.92 -7.36
N SER A 109 -2.03 8.14 -7.01
CA SER A 109 -0.78 8.45 -6.30
C SER A 109 -1.03 9.48 -5.20
N PHE A 110 -0.21 9.44 -4.15
CA PHE A 110 -0.16 10.47 -3.11
C PHE A 110 0.37 11.83 -3.60
N GLY A 111 0.80 11.90 -4.86
CA GLY A 111 1.31 13.11 -5.50
C GLY A 111 2.81 13.29 -5.31
N GLU A 112 3.31 14.43 -5.81
CA GLU A 112 4.73 14.75 -5.74
C GLU A 112 5.09 15.47 -4.44
N PRO A 113 6.30 15.25 -3.88
CA PRO A 113 6.80 16.05 -2.77
C PRO A 113 6.86 17.55 -3.12
N PRO A 114 6.77 18.45 -2.11
CA PRO A 114 6.91 19.89 -2.33
C PRO A 114 8.21 20.25 -3.07
N GLU A 115 8.18 21.35 -3.84
CA GLU A 115 9.38 21.84 -4.53
C GLU A 115 10.51 22.12 -3.51
N GLY A 116 11.70 21.60 -3.79
CA GLY A 116 12.85 21.71 -2.88
C GLY A 116 12.79 20.80 -1.65
N ALA A 117 11.88 19.84 -1.60
CA ALA A 117 11.84 18.85 -0.53
C ALA A 117 13.16 18.06 -0.44
N PRO A 118 13.58 17.69 0.78
CA PRO A 118 14.84 16.98 0.99
C PRO A 118 14.78 15.57 0.39
N THR A 119 15.97 15.05 0.04
CA THR A 119 16.14 13.62 -0.25
C THR A 119 16.59 12.92 1.01
N TYR A 120 15.90 11.87 1.39
CA TYR A 120 16.22 11.06 2.57
C TYR A 120 16.95 9.80 2.17
N THR A 121 17.87 9.38 3.04
CA THR A 121 18.38 8.01 3.09
C THR A 121 17.43 7.13 3.90
N LEU A 122 17.48 5.81 3.68
CA LEU A 122 16.66 4.87 4.45
C LEU A 122 16.92 4.99 5.97
N GLN A 123 18.19 5.18 6.37
CA GLN A 123 18.57 5.32 7.78
C GLN A 123 17.92 6.56 8.43
N GLU A 124 17.71 7.64 7.69
CA GLU A 124 17.01 8.83 8.21
C GLU A 124 15.50 8.58 8.34
N VAL A 125 14.91 7.81 7.42
CA VAL A 125 13.50 7.40 7.51
C VAL A 125 13.28 6.44 8.67
N GLU A 126 14.21 5.51 8.93
CA GLU A 126 14.15 4.58 10.07
C GLU A 126 14.21 5.28 11.43
N GLN A 127 14.75 6.50 11.49
CA GLN A 127 14.70 7.32 12.71
C GLN A 127 13.33 7.98 12.92
N CYS A 128 12.45 7.91 11.93
CA CYS A 128 11.10 8.48 11.96
C CYS A 128 10.06 7.39 12.24
N ASP A 129 10.13 6.83 13.46
CA ASP A 129 9.33 5.70 13.94
C ASP A 129 8.04 6.09 14.69
N GLY A 130 7.71 7.38 14.75
CA GLY A 130 6.54 7.86 15.48
C GLY A 130 6.66 7.83 17.02
N ARG A 131 7.79 7.41 17.58
CA ARG A 131 8.02 7.31 19.03
C ARG A 131 8.73 8.55 19.58
N ASP A 132 8.57 8.81 20.87
CA ASP A 132 9.26 9.92 21.58
C ASP A 132 9.08 11.30 20.91
N GLY A 133 7.95 11.52 20.24
CA GLY A 133 7.67 12.76 19.50
C GLY A 133 8.28 12.82 18.10
N ARG A 134 9.02 11.81 17.64
CA ARG A 134 9.53 11.71 16.26
C ARG A 134 8.36 11.53 15.27
N PRO A 135 8.46 12.03 14.02
CA PRO A 135 7.43 11.77 13.01
C PRO A 135 7.39 10.28 12.67
N LEU A 136 6.27 9.81 12.10
CA LEU A 136 6.19 8.48 11.50
C LEU A 136 6.32 8.64 9.98
N ARG A 137 7.35 8.04 9.39
CA ARG A 137 7.60 8.12 7.95
C ARG A 137 7.87 6.76 7.33
N ILE A 138 7.49 6.64 6.06
CA ILE A 138 7.80 5.50 5.20
C ILE A 138 8.34 5.95 3.86
N THR A 139 9.07 5.06 3.19
CA THR A 139 9.34 5.17 1.76
C THR A 139 8.21 4.53 0.97
N PHE A 140 7.82 5.17 -0.14
CA PHE A 140 6.86 4.62 -1.08
C PHE A 140 7.05 5.23 -2.47
N CYS A 141 7.20 4.43 -3.51
CA CYS A 141 7.35 4.86 -4.90
C CYS A 141 8.48 5.90 -5.12
N GLY A 142 9.60 5.78 -4.41
CA GLY A 142 10.70 6.76 -4.47
C GLY A 142 10.41 8.08 -3.75
N ARG A 143 9.37 8.11 -2.91
CA ARG A 143 8.99 9.27 -2.08
C ARG A 143 9.10 8.89 -0.61
N VAL A 144 9.18 9.90 0.25
CA VAL A 144 8.99 9.76 1.70
C VAL A 144 7.64 10.32 2.06
N LEU A 145 6.79 9.49 2.66
CA LEU A 145 5.47 9.86 3.15
C LEU A 145 5.51 10.06 4.66
N GLU A 146 4.86 11.09 5.18
CA GLU A 146 4.68 11.35 6.61
C GLU A 146 3.22 11.17 7.02
N CYS A 147 3.00 10.50 8.16
CA CYS A 147 1.67 10.31 8.74
C CYS A 147 1.24 11.56 9.52
N SER A 148 0.06 12.08 9.22
CA SER A 148 -0.52 13.29 9.82
C SER A 148 -1.62 13.03 10.87
N LEU A 149 -1.80 11.77 11.29
CA LEU A 149 -2.76 11.42 12.35
C LEU A 149 -2.42 12.09 13.69
N ASP A 150 -3.44 12.32 14.52
CA ASP A 150 -3.24 12.76 15.90
C ASP A 150 -2.46 11.69 16.67
N ARG A 151 -1.33 12.08 17.26
CA ARG A 151 -0.43 11.22 18.04
C ARG A 151 -1.09 10.57 19.26
N ASN A 152 -2.22 11.10 19.72
CA ASN A 152 -3.00 10.55 20.82
C ASN A 152 -4.15 9.64 20.36
N SER A 153 -4.34 9.47 19.05
CA SER A 153 -5.38 8.60 18.50
C SER A 153 -5.01 7.12 18.60
N GLN A 154 -6.03 6.27 18.59
CA GLN A 154 -5.86 4.83 18.49
C GLN A 154 -5.18 4.47 17.16
N ASP A 155 -5.62 5.05 16.04
CA ASP A 155 -5.07 4.81 14.70
C ASP A 155 -3.57 5.11 14.63
N TRP A 156 -3.09 6.17 15.29
CA TRP A 156 -1.65 6.46 15.39
C TRP A 156 -0.88 5.34 16.08
N THR A 157 -1.42 4.85 17.20
CA THR A 157 -0.79 3.76 17.97
C THR A 157 -0.71 2.50 17.13
N GLU A 158 -1.80 2.14 16.45
CA GLU A 158 -1.86 1.00 15.54
C GLU A 158 -0.85 1.14 14.38
N PHE A 159 -0.74 2.33 13.79
CA PHE A 159 0.24 2.57 12.72
C PHE A 159 1.67 2.41 13.23
N VAL A 160 2.02 3.01 14.39
CA VAL A 160 3.37 2.85 14.97
C VAL A 160 3.70 1.38 15.24
N GLU A 161 2.74 0.60 15.77
CA GLU A 161 2.93 -0.83 16.05
C GLU A 161 3.11 -1.65 14.76
N ILE A 162 2.32 -1.38 13.73
CA ILE A 162 2.47 -2.02 12.42
C ILE A 162 3.88 -1.74 11.86
N HIS A 163 4.32 -0.48 11.87
CA HIS A 163 5.63 -0.08 11.33
C HIS A 163 6.80 -0.68 12.11
N GLU A 164 6.68 -0.86 13.41
CA GLU A 164 7.70 -1.59 14.19
C GLU A 164 7.85 -3.05 13.72
N GLN A 165 6.75 -3.67 13.29
CA GLN A 165 6.78 -5.06 12.81
C GLN A 165 7.27 -5.16 11.36
N VAL A 166 6.86 -4.24 10.50
CA VAL A 166 7.03 -4.36 9.04
C VAL A 166 8.14 -3.48 8.46
N GLY A 167 8.64 -2.53 9.24
CA GLY A 167 9.66 -1.57 8.84
C GLY A 167 9.11 -0.35 8.09
N HIS A 168 10.01 0.37 7.45
CA HIS A 168 9.75 1.69 6.85
C HIS A 168 9.58 1.67 5.33
N VAL A 169 9.62 0.49 4.71
CA VAL A 169 9.49 0.33 3.26
C VAL A 169 8.08 -0.13 2.95
N GLY A 170 7.22 0.81 2.53
CA GLY A 170 5.81 0.53 2.38
C GLY A 170 5.51 -0.49 1.27
N GLU A 171 6.28 -0.53 0.19
CA GLU A 171 6.08 -1.49 -0.91
C GLU A 171 6.26 -2.94 -0.43
N LEU A 172 7.26 -3.19 0.41
CA LEU A 172 7.51 -4.51 0.99
C LEU A 172 6.38 -4.94 1.93
N TYR A 173 5.79 -4.00 2.66
CA TYR A 173 4.65 -4.29 3.51
C TYR A 173 3.38 -4.57 2.69
N ILE A 174 3.01 -3.63 1.80
CA ILE A 174 1.77 -3.71 1.02
C ILE A 174 1.79 -4.93 0.08
N SER A 175 2.94 -5.29 -0.50
CA SER A 175 3.05 -6.47 -1.38
C SER A 175 2.74 -7.79 -0.67
N LYS A 176 2.97 -7.88 0.65
CA LYS A 176 2.69 -9.07 1.46
C LYS A 176 1.25 -9.15 1.90
N VAL A 177 0.65 -8.02 2.28
CA VAL A 177 -0.76 -7.99 2.71
C VAL A 177 -1.72 -8.04 1.52
N ALA A 178 -1.31 -7.51 0.36
CA ALA A 178 -2.13 -7.40 -0.83
C ALA A 178 -1.62 -8.26 -1.99
N TYR A 179 -1.30 -9.54 -1.72
CA TYR A 179 -0.79 -10.50 -2.72
C TYR A 179 -1.47 -10.38 -4.09
N ASP A 180 -0.68 -10.29 -5.16
CA ASP A 180 -1.16 -10.33 -6.54
C ASP A 180 -0.31 -11.29 -7.38
N PRO A 181 -0.91 -12.37 -7.95
CA PRO A 181 -0.20 -13.32 -8.79
C PRO A 181 0.54 -12.68 -9.98
N LYS A 182 0.08 -11.51 -10.48
CA LYS A 182 0.73 -10.80 -11.58
C LYS A 182 2.17 -10.38 -11.23
N TYR A 183 2.41 -10.03 -9.97
CA TYR A 183 3.69 -9.47 -9.52
C TYR A 183 4.47 -10.41 -8.58
N GLY A 184 3.81 -11.44 -8.04
CA GLY A 184 4.41 -12.36 -7.07
C GLY A 184 4.60 -11.72 -5.70
N VAL A 185 5.57 -12.22 -4.93
CA VAL A 185 5.91 -11.70 -3.59
C VAL A 185 7.39 -11.30 -3.56
N PRO A 186 7.69 -10.03 -3.83
CA PRO A 186 9.04 -9.49 -3.68
C PRO A 186 9.61 -9.70 -2.27
N GLU A 187 10.87 -10.10 -2.17
CA GLU A 187 11.58 -10.16 -0.87
C GLU A 187 12.44 -8.91 -0.64
N LEU A 188 12.89 -8.28 -1.73
CA LEU A 188 13.75 -7.09 -1.73
C LEU A 188 13.15 -5.95 -2.56
N LEU A 189 13.59 -4.72 -2.27
CA LEU A 189 13.20 -3.52 -3.00
C LEU A 189 13.57 -3.56 -4.49
N GLU A 190 14.68 -4.23 -4.82
CA GLU A 190 15.15 -4.40 -6.20
C GLU A 190 14.33 -5.41 -7.02
N ASP A 191 13.48 -6.22 -6.38
CA ASP A 191 12.61 -7.18 -7.06
C ASP A 191 11.37 -6.51 -7.69
N PHE A 192 11.05 -5.30 -7.24
CA PHE A 192 9.90 -4.54 -7.73
C PHE A 192 10.18 -3.95 -9.11
N THR A 193 9.21 -4.04 -10.00
CA THR A 193 9.13 -3.16 -11.17
C THR A 193 8.47 -1.84 -10.77
N GLN A 194 8.69 -0.78 -11.56
CA GLN A 194 8.01 0.50 -11.33
C GLN A 194 6.48 0.36 -11.36
N GLU A 195 5.96 -0.45 -12.28
CA GLU A 195 4.52 -0.72 -12.38
C GLU A 195 3.98 -1.40 -11.11
N HIS A 196 4.72 -2.36 -10.54
CA HIS A 196 4.30 -3.02 -9.30
C HIS A 196 4.29 -2.03 -8.13
N ALA A 197 5.32 -1.20 -7.98
CA ALA A 197 5.35 -0.17 -6.94
C ALA A 197 4.16 0.79 -7.05
N ASN A 198 3.88 1.31 -8.25
CA ASN A 198 2.75 2.21 -8.50
C ASN A 198 1.40 1.52 -8.23
N TYR A 199 1.27 0.23 -8.55
CA TYR A 199 0.08 -0.55 -8.24
C TYR A 199 -0.16 -0.67 -6.72
N LEU A 200 0.89 -0.89 -5.93
CA LEU A 200 0.78 -0.94 -4.47
C LEU A 200 0.44 0.43 -3.88
N GLU A 201 0.91 1.52 -4.52
CA GLU A 201 0.54 2.89 -4.14
C GLU A 201 -0.95 3.11 -4.35
N ASP A 202 -1.46 2.71 -5.53
CA ASP A 202 -2.90 2.77 -5.85
C ASP A 202 -3.73 1.97 -4.84
N LEU A 203 -3.31 0.75 -4.48
CA LEU A 203 -3.99 -0.05 -3.47
C LEU A 203 -4.01 0.63 -2.10
N MET A 204 -2.88 1.18 -1.65
CA MET A 204 -2.78 1.89 -0.39
C MET A 204 -3.66 3.15 -0.41
N TRP A 205 -3.62 3.93 -1.49
CA TRP A 205 -4.43 5.13 -1.66
C TRP A 205 -5.93 4.83 -1.63
N ARG A 206 -6.38 3.80 -2.36
CA ARG A 206 -7.80 3.38 -2.37
C ARG A 206 -8.24 2.88 -1.00
N TYR A 207 -7.39 2.13 -0.31
CA TYR A 207 -7.66 1.68 1.04
C TYR A 207 -7.83 2.86 2.00
N MET A 208 -6.91 3.83 1.98
CA MET A 208 -7.00 5.04 2.81
C MET A 208 -8.26 5.87 2.48
N THR A 209 -8.62 5.97 1.20
CA THR A 209 -9.85 6.64 0.78
C THR A 209 -11.08 5.91 1.32
N PHE A 210 -11.12 4.59 1.22
CA PHE A 210 -12.22 3.76 1.73
C PHE A 210 -12.39 3.84 3.24
N THR A 211 -11.29 3.91 4.00
CA THR A 211 -11.32 4.05 5.46
C THR A 211 -11.62 5.49 5.91
N GLY A 212 -11.75 6.44 4.98
CA GLY A 212 -12.03 7.85 5.28
C GLY A 212 -10.78 8.65 5.70
N LEU A 213 -9.60 8.16 5.34
CA LEU A 213 -8.28 8.70 5.68
C LEU A 213 -7.42 9.14 4.46
N PRO A 214 -7.98 9.71 3.37
CA PRO A 214 -7.22 9.96 2.13
C PRO A 214 -6.07 10.96 2.26
N GLY A 215 -6.03 11.77 3.33
CA GLY A 215 -5.00 12.79 3.58
C GLY A 215 -3.99 12.44 4.65
N VAL A 216 -4.05 11.23 5.22
CA VAL A 216 -3.19 10.83 6.34
C VAL A 216 -1.73 10.79 5.93
N TRP A 217 -1.43 10.27 4.75
CA TRP A 217 -0.07 10.17 4.22
C TRP A 217 0.21 11.29 3.23
N GLN A 218 1.25 12.07 3.51
CA GLN A 218 1.63 13.20 2.67
C GLN A 218 3.08 13.09 2.22
N PRO A 219 3.39 13.34 0.93
CA PRO A 219 4.76 13.33 0.48
C PRO A 219 5.53 14.51 1.07
N VAL A 220 6.62 14.23 1.78
CA VAL A 220 7.47 15.23 2.46
C VAL A 220 8.91 15.26 1.95
N GLY A 221 9.27 14.33 1.06
CA GLY A 221 10.62 14.23 0.50
C GLY A 221 10.76 13.17 -0.56
N CYS A 222 11.96 13.10 -1.11
CA CYS A 222 12.36 12.12 -2.10
C CYS A 222 13.14 10.98 -1.45
N PHE A 223 13.12 9.80 -2.08
CA PHE A 223 13.92 8.65 -1.72
C PHE A 223 14.50 8.05 -2.99
N GLU A 224 15.83 7.89 -3.05
CA GLU A 224 16.47 7.30 -4.23
C GLU A 224 16.20 5.79 -4.29
N GLN A 225 15.19 5.42 -5.08
CA GLN A 225 14.79 4.03 -5.31
C GLN A 225 15.12 3.61 -6.75
N THR A 226 15.68 2.41 -6.91
CA THR A 226 15.90 1.79 -8.22
C THR A 226 15.00 0.56 -8.35
N TYR A 227 14.22 0.50 -9.41
CA TYR A 227 13.34 -0.64 -9.71
C TYR A 227 13.96 -1.55 -10.77
N ARG A 228 13.52 -2.80 -10.78
CA ARG A 228 13.78 -3.73 -11.87
C ARG A 228 13.20 -3.16 -13.17
N ALA A 229 14.03 -3.18 -14.20
CA ALA A 229 13.65 -2.83 -15.57
C ALA A 229 12.62 -3.80 -16.15
#